data_AF-A0A357V2Q7-F1
#
_entry.id   AF-A0A357V2Q7-F1
#
_cell.length_a   1.000
_cell.length_b   1.000
_cell.length_c   1.000
_cell.angle_alpha   90.00
_cell.angle_beta   90.00
_cell.angle_gamma   90.00
#
_symmetry.space_group_name_H-M   'P 1'
#
loop_
_entity.id
_entity.type
_entity.pdbx_description
1 polymer ?
#
loop_
_entity_poly.entity_id
_entity_poly.type
_entity_poly.pdbx_seq_one_letter_code
_entity_poly.pdbx_strand_id
1 'polypeptide(L)' 'MARQTPLDRYRNIGIMAHIDAGKTTTTERILYYTGKSYKIGEVHDGNATMDWMEQEQERGITITS' A
#
# COMPACT_ATOMS: atom_id res chain seq x y z
N MET A 1 -24.76 8.65 13.67
CA MET A 1 -23.66 9.62 13.61
C MET A 1 -23.68 10.29 12.24
N ALA A 2 -23.63 11.63 12.18
CA ALA A 2 -23.48 12.35 10.91
C ALA A 2 -22.04 12.18 10.38
N ARG A 3 -21.88 12.04 9.06
CA ARG A 3 -20.56 11.89 8.43
C ARG A 3 -19.74 13.18 8.61
N GLN A 4 -18.50 13.07 9.09
CA GLN A 4 -17.58 14.22 9.21
C GLN A 4 -17.00 14.64 7.84
N THR A 5 -16.84 13.68 6.92
CA THR A 5 -16.30 13.92 5.58
C THR A 5 -17.44 13.91 4.54
N PRO A 6 -17.53 14.93 3.67
CA PRO A 6 -18.44 14.94 2.53
C PRO A 6 -18.19 13.78 1.55
N LEU A 7 -19.24 13.21 0.94
CA LEU A 7 -19.14 12.04 0.06
C LEU A 7 -18.29 12.31 -1.19
N ASP A 8 -18.34 13.53 -1.73
CA ASP A 8 -17.56 14.01 -2.87
C ASP A 8 -16.05 14.03 -2.61
N ARG A 9 -15.61 13.91 -1.35
CA ARG A 9 -14.20 13.84 -0.96
C ARG A 9 -13.68 12.41 -0.77
N TYR A 10 -14.53 11.38 -0.81
CA TYR A 10 -14.08 9.99 -0.75
C TYR A 10 -13.45 9.57 -2.08
N ARG A 11 -12.39 8.76 -2.01
CA ARG A 11 -11.72 8.16 -3.17
C ARG A 11 -11.52 6.67 -2.90
N ASN A 12 -12.31 5.84 -3.58
CA ASN A 12 -12.14 4.39 -3.55
C ASN A 12 -11.30 4.02 -4.78
N ILE A 13 -10.05 3.62 -4.55
CA ILE A 13 -9.09 3.29 -5.61
C ILE A 13 -8.43 1.95 -5.33
N GLY A 14 -8.07 1.23 -6.39
CA GLY A 14 -7.26 0.01 -6.33
C GLY A 14 -6.10 0.11 -7.32
N ILE A 15 -4.93 -0.38 -6.92
CA ILE A 15 -3.72 -0.35 -7.76
C ILE A 15 -3.48 -1.76 -8.30
N MET A 16 -3.66 -1.92 -9.61
CA MET A 16 -3.45 -3.19 -10.33
C MET A 16 -2.42 -2.97 -11.43
N ALA A 17 -1.48 -3.89 -11.53
CA ALA A 17 -0.43 -3.89 -12.55
C ALA A 17 0.18 -5.29 -12.69
N HIS A 18 1.01 -5.47 -13.71
CA HIS A 18 1.75 -6.70 -13.96
C HIS A 18 2.69 -7.06 -12.79
N ILE A 19 3.16 -8.32 -12.75
CA ILE A 19 4.17 -8.76 -11.76
C ILE A 19 5.41 -7.87 -11.92
N ASP A 20 6.03 -7.49 -10.80
CA ASP A 20 7.20 -6.60 -10.71
C ASP A 20 7.01 -5.17 -11.26
N ALA A 21 5.79 -4.73 -11.55
CA ALA A 21 5.50 -3.36 -11.99
C ALA A 21 5.44 -2.32 -10.84
N GLY A 22 5.83 -2.70 -9.62
CA GLY A 22 5.89 -1.77 -8.47
C GLY A 22 4.53 -1.38 -7.87
N LYS A 23 3.52 -2.26 -7.92
CA LYS A 23 2.20 -2.04 -7.27
C LYS A 23 2.35 -1.68 -5.79
N THR A 24 3.07 -2.51 -5.07
CA THR A 24 3.29 -2.42 -3.63
C THR A 24 4.10 -1.18 -3.27
N THR A 25 5.20 -0.94 -4.00
CA THR A 25 6.02 0.28 -3.85
C THR A 25 5.21 1.57 -4.07
N THR A 26 4.28 1.56 -5.03
CA THR A 26 3.41 2.71 -5.31
C THR A 26 2.42 2.95 -4.16
N THR A 27 1.83 1.88 -3.62
CA THR A 27 0.93 1.95 -2.45
C THR A 27 1.64 2.53 -1.23
N GLU A 28 2.85 2.03 -0.92
CA GLU A 28 3.66 2.50 0.23
C GLU A 28 3.99 3.99 0.10
N ARG A 29 4.33 4.46 -1.11
CA ARG A 29 4.57 5.89 -1.37
C ARG A 29 3.33 6.74 -1.19
N ILE A 30 2.16 6.27 -1.60
CA ILE A 30 0.89 6.99 -1.37
C ILE A 30 0.62 7.13 0.12
N LEU A 31 0.83 6.06 0.91
CA LEU A 31 0.65 6.10 2.36
C LEU A 31 1.64 7.04 3.06
N TYR A 32 2.89 7.07 2.59
CA TYR A 32 3.91 8.01 3.09
C TYR A 32 3.56 9.46 2.77
N TYR A 33 3.29 9.80 1.51
CA TYR A 33 3.00 11.18 1.11
C TYR A 33 1.69 11.72 1.66
N THR A 34 0.72 10.85 1.94
CA THR A 34 -0.54 11.25 2.61
C THR A 34 -0.40 11.37 4.12
N GLY A 35 0.78 11.08 4.69
CA GLY A 35 1.03 11.13 6.13
C GLY A 35 0.33 10.03 6.93
N LYS A 36 -0.19 9.00 6.25
CA LYS A 36 -0.82 7.83 6.87
C LYS A 36 0.20 6.84 7.43
N SER A 37 1.41 6.80 6.86
CA SER A 37 2.55 6.02 7.35
C SER A 37 3.78 6.91 7.54
N TYR A 38 4.57 6.66 8.59
CA TYR A 38 5.76 7.44 8.94
C TYR A 38 7.07 6.83 8.43
N LYS A 39 6.99 5.70 7.71
CA LYS A 39 8.16 4.98 7.16
C LYS A 39 7.94 4.72 5.67
N ILE A 40 8.94 5.05 4.85
CA ILE A 40 9.02 4.52 3.48
C ILE A 40 9.58 3.10 3.62
N GLY A 41 8.70 2.10 3.56
CA GLY A 41 9.12 0.72 3.38
C GLY A 41 9.33 0.46 1.90
N GLU A 42 10.54 0.11 1.47
CA GLU A 42 10.75 -0.50 0.17
C GLU A 42 10.59 -2.02 0.29
N VAL A 43 9.81 -2.59 -0.64
CA VAL A 43 9.56 -4.05 -0.71
C VAL A 43 10.87 -4.81 -0.89
N HIS A 44 11.85 -4.21 -1.56
CA HIS A 44 13.18 -4.78 -1.78
C HIS A 44 14.01 -4.90 -0.51
N ASP A 45 13.71 -4.11 0.52
CA ASP A 45 14.41 -4.12 1.81
C ASP A 45 13.66 -4.95 2.87
N GLY A 46 12.56 -5.65 2.50
CA GLY A 46 11.75 -6.44 3.43
C GLY A 46 10.98 -5.62 4.48
N ASN A 47 10.92 -4.30 4.31
CA ASN A 47 10.26 -3.37 5.25
C ASN A 47 8.85 -2.92 4.78
N ALA A 48 8.32 -3.53 3.71
CA ALA A 48 6.95 -3.25 3.27
C ALA A 48 5.98 -3.64 4.39
N THR A 49 5.19 -2.68 4.86
CA THR A 49 4.30 -2.88 6.01
C THR A 49 2.98 -3.53 5.55
N MET A 50 2.71 -3.49 4.25
CA MET A 50 1.50 -4.05 3.63
C MET A 50 1.60 -5.56 3.36
N ASP A 51 2.80 -6.08 3.13
CA ASP A 51 3.06 -7.52 2.98
C ASP A 51 3.31 -8.10 4.38
N TRP A 52 2.23 -8.45 5.09
CA TRP A 52 2.32 -8.96 6.47
C TRP A 52 2.55 -10.47 6.56
N MET A 53 2.35 -11.19 5.46
CA MET A 53 2.70 -12.61 5.41
C MET A 53 4.20 -12.78 5.14
N GLU A 54 4.83 -13.66 5.91
CA GLU A 54 6.25 -13.99 5.74
C GLU A 54 6.57 -14.48 4.31
N GLN A 55 5.64 -15.19 3.66
CA GLN A 55 5.75 -15.63 2.27
C GLN A 55 5.70 -14.49 1.24
N GLU A 56 4.99 -13.40 1.55
CA GLU A 56 4.94 -12.21 0.68
C GLU A 56 6.29 -11.48 0.75
N GLN A 57 6.86 -11.36 1.95
CA GLN A 57 8.18 -10.75 2.18
C GLN A 57 9.32 -11.58 1.58
N GLU A 58 9.32 -12.91 1.77
CA GLU A 58 10.36 -13.80 1.24
C GLU A 58 10.42 -13.84 -0.28
N ARG A 59 9.27 -13.69 -0.94
CA ARG A 59 9.14 -13.81 -2.40
C ARG A 59 8.98 -12.48 -3.13
N GLY A 60 8.82 -11.37 -2.41
CA GLY A 60 8.57 -10.05 -2.97
C GLY A 60 7.27 -9.98 -3.79
N ILE A 61 6.25 -10.76 -3.42
CA ILE A 61 4.95 -10.80 -4.11
C ILE A 61 3.83 -10.41 -3.14
N THR A 62 2.78 -9.77 -3.66
CA THR A 62 1.55 -9.52 -2.90
C THR A 62 0.53 -10.59 -3.25
N ILE A 63 0.10 -11.35 -2.24
CA ILE A 63 -0.87 -12.46 -2.33
C ILE A 63 -2.24 -12.00 -1.80
N THR A 64 -2.26 -11.17 -0.76
CA THR A 64 -3.47 -10.62 -0.14
C THR A 64 -3.40 -9.08 -0.05
N SER A 65 -4.51 -8.38 -0.26
CA SER A 65 -4.63 -6.91 -0.19
C SER A 65 -5.95 -6.48 0.42
#